data_AF-A0A972W2D8-F1
#
_entry.id   AF-A0A972W2D8-F1
#
_cell.length_a   1.000
_cell.length_b   1.000
_cell.length_c   1.000
_cell.angle_alpha   90.00
_cell.angle_beta   90.00
_cell.angle_gamma   90.00
#
_symmetry.space_group_name_H-M   'P 1'
#
loop_
_entity.id
_entity.type
_entity.pdbx_description
1 polymer ?
#
loop_
_entity_poly.entity_id
_entity_poly.type
_entity_poly.pdbx_seq_one_letter_code
_entity_poly.pdbx_strand_id
1 'polypeptide(L)'
;ILINSNLVVDKEWSNLKAYQKETNNSILLNGCWLKKDRKKQTGVWKQANTYNLSQNNGDEKYKTIREIRDFYVWFDAERIQKGHEIQWIGIAAIATNQLSKLEMNFHRIFIVRNKEVIQFACDGSIKVFSDAFPKLKEIYFSTKLLKGKEAENWDKNHGFKEQCILLQPLYDNLSDKHSIN
;
A
#
# COMPACT_ATOMS: atom_id res chain seq x y z
N ILE A 1 14.31 -33.90 6.27
CA ILE A 1 12.89 -33.47 6.37
C ILE A 1 12.70 -32.34 5.37
N LEU A 2 12.05 -32.60 4.25
CA LEU A 2 11.71 -31.56 3.27
C LEU A 2 10.57 -30.73 3.85
N ILE A 3 10.90 -29.55 4.38
CA ILE A 3 9.88 -28.55 4.71
C ILE A 3 9.37 -28.05 3.37
N ASN A 4 8.21 -28.54 2.96
CA ASN A 4 7.49 -28.05 1.80
C ASN A 4 6.95 -26.67 2.18
N SER A 5 7.81 -25.65 2.18
CA SER A 5 7.41 -24.26 2.27
C SER A 5 6.75 -23.91 0.93
N ASN A 6 5.50 -24.32 0.76
CA ASN A 6 4.61 -23.62 -0.14
C ASN A 6 4.55 -22.19 0.40
N LEU A 7 5.44 -21.35 -0.11
CA LEU A 7 5.48 -19.92 0.11
C LEU A 7 4.14 -19.41 -0.39
N VAL A 8 3.17 -19.35 0.51
CA VAL A 8 1.86 -18.78 0.23
C VAL A 8 2.11 -17.31 -0.11
N VAL A 9 2.13 -17.02 -1.42
CA VAL A 9 2.47 -15.72 -2.00
C VAL A 9 1.33 -14.73 -1.75
N ASP A 10 0.08 -15.21 -1.81
CA ASP A 10 -1.11 -14.37 -1.66
C ASP A 10 -1.51 -14.19 -0.19
N LYS A 11 -1.76 -12.92 0.17
CA LYS A 11 -2.10 -12.51 1.54
C LYS A 11 -3.54 -12.02 1.68
N GLU A 12 -4.16 -11.55 0.60
CA GLU A 12 -5.61 -11.36 0.52
C GLU A 12 -6.30 -12.62 0.01
N TRP A 13 -7.28 -13.11 0.78
CA TRP A 13 -8.09 -14.27 0.40
C TRP A 13 -9.53 -13.86 0.15
N SER A 14 -10.14 -14.40 -0.90
CA SER A 14 -11.55 -14.11 -1.21
C SER A 14 -12.47 -14.52 -0.06
N ASN A 15 -12.19 -15.66 0.58
CA ASN A 15 -12.88 -16.20 1.75
C ASN A 15 -12.03 -17.30 2.42
N LEU A 16 -12.46 -17.74 3.61
CA LEU A 16 -11.76 -18.76 4.40
C LEU A 16 -11.71 -20.13 3.70
N LYS A 17 -12.73 -20.49 2.93
CA LYS A 17 -12.76 -21.77 2.20
C LYS A 17 -11.67 -21.83 1.13
N ALA A 18 -11.46 -20.73 0.40
CA ALA A 18 -10.37 -20.62 -0.58
C ALA A 18 -9.00 -20.75 0.10
N TYR A 19 -8.81 -20.04 1.22
CA TYR A 19 -7.61 -20.12 2.03
C TYR A 19 -7.30 -21.54 2.53
N GLN A 20 -8.30 -22.21 3.12
CA GLN A 20 -8.18 -23.57 3.63
C GLN A 20 -7.83 -24.56 2.53
N LYS A 21 -8.46 -24.42 1.34
CA LYS A 21 -8.20 -25.27 0.18
C LYS A 21 -6.74 -25.20 -0.29
N GLU A 22 -6.15 -24.00 -0.24
CA GLU A 22 -4.80 -23.78 -0.78
C GLU A 22 -3.70 -24.02 0.25
N THR A 23 -3.95 -23.70 1.51
CA THR A 23 -2.93 -23.72 2.56
C THR A 23 -3.03 -24.91 3.51
N ASN A 24 -4.14 -25.64 3.51
CA ASN A 24 -4.52 -26.65 4.51
C ASN A 24 -4.63 -26.12 5.96
N ASN A 25 -4.50 -24.81 6.19
CA ASN A 25 -4.64 -24.21 7.51
C ASN A 25 -6.11 -23.90 7.80
N SER A 26 -6.60 -24.29 8.97
CA SER A 26 -7.98 -24.03 9.41
C SER A 26 -8.23 -22.56 9.76
N ILE A 27 -7.18 -21.83 10.14
CA ILE A 27 -7.19 -20.42 10.53
C ILE A 27 -6.17 -19.63 9.72
N LEU A 28 -6.42 -18.34 9.53
CA LEU A 28 -5.50 -17.46 8.82
C LEU A 28 -4.18 -17.34 9.58
N LEU A 29 -3.08 -17.60 8.88
CA LEU A 29 -1.75 -17.26 9.36
C LEU A 29 -1.57 -15.74 9.50
N ASN A 30 -0.64 -15.33 10.37
CA ASN A 30 -0.28 -13.92 10.51
C ASN A 30 0.12 -13.30 9.17
N GLY A 31 -0.29 -12.06 8.95
CA GLY A 31 -0.06 -11.35 7.70
C GLY A 31 -1.05 -11.70 6.58
N CYS A 32 -1.93 -12.70 6.75
CA CYS A 32 -3.04 -12.99 5.84
C CYS A 32 -4.34 -12.36 6.35
N TRP A 33 -5.21 -11.97 5.41
CA TRP A 33 -6.54 -11.43 5.69
C TRP A 33 -7.55 -11.89 4.65
N LEU A 34 -8.85 -11.83 4.96
CA LEU A 34 -9.89 -11.97 3.94
C LEU A 34 -10.19 -10.62 3.32
N LYS A 35 -10.63 -10.60 2.06
CA LYS A 35 -11.09 -9.38 1.38
C LYS A 35 -12.15 -8.60 2.16
N LYS A 36 -13.01 -9.30 2.90
CA LYS A 36 -14.00 -8.68 3.80
C LYS A 36 -13.35 -7.98 5.00
N ASP A 37 -12.23 -8.49 5.51
CA ASP A 37 -11.50 -7.93 6.65
C ASP A 37 -10.90 -6.57 6.28
N ARG A 38 -10.22 -6.50 5.12
CA ARG A 38 -9.70 -5.23 4.59
C ARG A 38 -10.81 -4.22 4.36
N LYS A 39 -11.85 -4.60 3.61
CA LYS A 39 -12.96 -3.68 3.28
C LYS A 39 -13.70 -3.14 4.51
N LYS A 40 -13.71 -3.89 5.61
CA LYS A 40 -14.33 -3.50 6.88
C LYS A 40 -13.32 -3.01 7.92
N GLN A 41 -12.03 -2.92 7.58
CA GLN A 41 -10.96 -2.50 8.49
C GLN A 41 -10.97 -3.28 9.83
N THR A 42 -11.21 -4.60 9.78
CA THR A 42 -11.38 -5.44 10.98
C THR A 42 -10.07 -5.64 11.74
N GLY A 43 -10.14 -6.16 12.97
CA GLY A 43 -8.96 -6.51 13.75
C GLY A 43 -8.00 -7.48 13.04
N VAL A 44 -8.52 -8.42 12.23
CA VAL A 44 -7.70 -9.34 11.42
C VAL A 44 -6.86 -8.56 10.40
N TRP A 45 -7.45 -7.58 9.71
CA TRP A 45 -6.74 -6.72 8.77
C TRP A 45 -5.65 -5.89 9.47
N LYS A 46 -5.97 -5.29 10.61
CA LYS A 46 -5.00 -4.50 11.40
C LYS A 46 -3.83 -5.35 11.87
N GLN A 47 -4.10 -6.54 12.43
CA GLN A 47 -3.06 -7.48 12.87
C GLN A 47 -2.20 -7.96 11.71
N ALA A 48 -2.81 -8.26 10.56
CA ALA A 48 -2.07 -8.61 9.35
C ALA A 48 -1.15 -7.47 8.90
N ASN A 49 -1.62 -6.22 8.91
CA ASN A 49 -0.79 -5.06 8.56
C ASN A 49 0.38 -4.87 9.52
N THR A 50 0.13 -4.91 10.84
CA THR A 50 1.20 -4.84 11.85
C THR A 50 2.24 -5.94 11.64
N TYR A 51 1.78 -7.18 11.41
CA TYR A 51 2.68 -8.29 11.12
C TYR A 51 3.48 -8.04 9.86
N ASN A 52 2.84 -7.72 8.73
CA ASN A 52 3.52 -7.48 7.46
C ASN A 52 4.55 -6.36 7.57
N LEU A 53 4.22 -5.29 8.30
CA LEU A 53 5.13 -4.18 8.55
C LEU A 53 6.40 -4.61 9.33
N SER A 54 6.29 -5.63 10.18
CA SER A 54 7.45 -6.17 10.91
C SER A 54 8.37 -7.02 10.03
N GLN A 55 7.88 -7.57 8.92
CA GLN A 55 8.63 -8.48 8.06
C GLN A 55 9.56 -7.73 7.09
N ASN A 56 10.57 -8.43 6.59
CA ASN A 56 11.32 -7.98 5.41
C ASN A 56 10.44 -8.19 4.17
N ASN A 57 10.47 -7.22 3.25
CA ASN A 57 9.67 -7.21 2.02
C ASN A 57 8.16 -7.39 2.29
N GLY A 58 7.67 -6.83 3.40
CA GLY A 58 6.25 -6.88 3.77
C GLY A 58 5.35 -6.08 2.82
N ASP A 59 5.92 -5.11 2.12
CA ASP A 59 5.27 -4.32 1.08
C ASP A 59 4.80 -5.17 -0.09
N GLU A 60 5.54 -6.24 -0.42
CA GLU A 60 5.17 -7.17 -1.50
C GLU A 60 3.82 -7.86 -1.24
N LYS A 61 3.24 -7.77 -0.04
CA LYS A 61 1.95 -8.40 0.27
C LYS A 61 0.75 -7.62 -0.28
N TYR A 62 0.95 -6.36 -0.67
CA TYR A 62 -0.09 -5.46 -1.17
C TYR A 62 0.07 -5.33 -2.69
N LYS A 63 -0.75 -6.05 -3.45
CA LYS A 63 -0.59 -6.22 -4.90
C LYS A 63 -1.40 -5.22 -5.72
N THR A 64 -2.42 -4.61 -5.13
CA THR A 64 -3.33 -3.69 -5.82
C THR A 64 -3.30 -2.30 -5.20
N ILE A 65 -3.60 -1.27 -6.00
CA ILE A 65 -3.72 0.12 -5.51
C ILE A 65 -4.78 0.20 -4.40
N ARG A 66 -5.84 -0.61 -4.47
CA ARG A 66 -6.85 -0.68 -3.39
C ARG A 66 -6.30 -1.22 -2.08
N GLU A 67 -5.44 -2.21 -2.12
CA GLU A 67 -4.80 -2.75 -0.91
C GLU A 67 -3.82 -1.74 -0.32
N ILE A 68 -3.00 -1.11 -1.16
CA ILE A 68 -2.09 -0.02 -0.75
C ILE A 68 -2.86 1.14 -0.12
N ARG A 69 -3.95 1.59 -0.77
CA ARG A 69 -4.84 2.62 -0.22
C ARG A 69 -5.36 2.24 1.16
N ASP A 70 -5.92 1.03 1.29
CA ASP A 70 -6.53 0.60 2.55
C ASP A 70 -5.49 0.41 3.66
N PHE A 71 -4.24 0.11 3.29
CA PHE A 71 -3.10 0.14 4.20
C PHE A 71 -2.80 1.56 4.65
N TYR A 72 -2.72 2.54 3.74
CA TYR A 72 -2.51 3.93 4.11
C TYR A 72 -3.63 4.46 5.00
N VAL A 73 -4.89 4.13 4.73
CA VAL A 73 -6.03 4.49 5.59
C VAL A 73 -5.86 3.92 7.00
N TRP A 74 -5.46 2.65 7.11
CA TRP A 74 -5.18 2.03 8.40
C TRP A 74 -4.01 2.73 9.12
N PHE A 75 -2.89 2.92 8.43
CA PHE A 75 -1.68 3.51 9.01
C PHE A 75 -1.92 4.96 9.45
N ASP A 76 -2.70 5.72 8.68
CA ASP A 76 -3.08 7.09 9.02
C ASP A 76 -3.84 7.16 10.34
N ALA A 77 -4.75 6.21 10.58
CA ALA A 77 -5.44 6.11 11.86
C ALA A 77 -4.47 5.76 13.00
N GLU A 78 -3.54 4.83 12.78
CA GLU A 78 -2.56 4.40 13.79
C GLU A 78 -1.58 5.53 14.16
N ARG A 79 -1.05 6.27 13.17
CA ARG A 79 -0.10 7.37 13.42
C ARG A 79 -0.78 8.52 14.17
N ILE A 80 -2.05 8.82 13.88
CA ILE A 80 -2.85 9.80 14.63
C ILE A 80 -3.05 9.32 16.07
N GLN A 81 -3.45 8.06 16.26
CA GLN A 81 -3.65 7.49 17.60
C GLN A 81 -2.38 7.52 18.45
N LYS A 82 -1.21 7.26 17.84
CA LYS A 82 0.10 7.35 18.50
C LYS A 82 0.56 8.79 18.74
N GLY A 83 -0.04 9.78 18.07
CA GLY A 83 0.27 11.20 18.22
C GLY A 83 1.37 11.73 17.30
N HIS A 84 1.61 11.10 16.14
CA HIS A 84 2.46 11.66 15.09
C HIS A 84 1.70 12.72 14.28
N GLU A 85 2.39 13.80 13.93
CA GLU A 85 1.82 14.94 13.18
C GLU A 85 2.15 14.93 11.68
N ILE A 86 2.90 13.93 11.20
CA ILE A 86 3.17 13.73 9.76
C ILE A 86 1.86 13.57 8.98
N GLN A 87 1.74 14.25 7.84
CA GLN A 87 0.50 14.30 7.04
C GLN A 87 0.59 13.52 5.73
N TRP A 88 1.80 13.20 5.26
CA TRP A 88 2.01 12.56 3.96
C TRP A 88 1.26 11.24 3.82
N ILE A 89 1.11 10.45 4.90
CA ILE A 89 0.34 9.18 4.87
C ILE A 89 -1.13 9.42 4.49
N GLY A 90 -1.77 10.44 5.08
CA GLY A 90 -3.16 10.78 4.77
C GLY A 90 -3.32 11.28 3.34
N ILE A 91 -2.35 12.07 2.87
CA ILE A 91 -2.30 12.52 1.47
C ILE A 91 -2.14 11.32 0.52
N ALA A 92 -1.26 10.38 0.84
CA ALA A 92 -1.07 9.15 0.08
C ALA A 92 -2.35 8.29 0.03
N ALA A 93 -3.11 8.20 1.13
CA ALA A 93 -4.42 7.53 1.15
C ALA A 93 -5.42 8.19 0.18
N ILE A 94 -5.46 9.52 0.12
CA ILE A 94 -6.34 10.27 -0.79
C ILE A 94 -5.91 10.04 -2.25
N ALA A 95 -4.63 10.19 -2.55
CA ALA A 95 -4.09 10.00 -3.90
C ALA A 95 -4.33 8.58 -4.42
N THR A 96 -3.97 7.56 -3.63
CA THR A 96 -4.21 6.15 -3.98
C THR A 96 -5.70 5.82 -4.09
N ASN A 97 -6.58 6.50 -3.33
CA ASN A 97 -8.02 6.37 -3.53
C ASN A 97 -8.48 6.85 -4.91
N GLN A 98 -7.97 8.00 -5.37
CA GLN A 98 -8.27 8.49 -6.70
C GLN A 98 -7.75 7.53 -7.78
N LEU A 99 -6.50 7.07 -7.66
CA LEU A 99 -5.89 6.13 -8.60
C LEU A 99 -6.58 4.76 -8.60
N SER A 100 -7.08 4.28 -7.46
CA SER A 100 -7.76 2.98 -7.36
C SER A 100 -9.06 2.89 -8.18
N LYS A 101 -9.61 4.04 -8.60
CA LYS A 101 -10.77 4.09 -9.51
C LYS A 101 -10.39 3.57 -10.90
N LEU A 102 -9.13 3.74 -11.33
CA LEU A 102 -8.61 3.23 -12.61
C LEU A 102 -8.60 1.69 -12.65
N GLU A 103 -8.43 1.03 -11.50
CA GLU A 103 -8.52 -0.43 -11.38
C GLU A 103 -9.97 -0.96 -11.49
N MET A 104 -11.00 -0.11 -11.50
CA MET A 104 -12.39 -0.57 -11.62
C MET A 104 -12.72 -0.82 -13.09
N ASN A 105 -13.23 -2.03 -13.41
CA ASN A 105 -13.60 -2.42 -14.78
C ASN A 105 -14.46 -1.37 -15.50
N PHE A 106 -15.32 -0.66 -14.77
CA PHE A 106 -16.15 0.42 -15.33
C PHE A 106 -15.32 1.60 -15.89
N HIS A 107 -14.34 2.10 -15.15
CA HIS A 107 -13.52 3.24 -15.60
C HIS A 107 -12.55 2.84 -16.72
N ARG A 108 -12.03 1.60 -16.66
CA ARG A 108 -11.13 1.01 -17.68
C ARG A 108 -11.81 0.80 -19.05
N ILE A 109 -13.11 0.54 -19.07
CA ILE A 109 -13.87 0.27 -20.31
C ILE A 109 -14.45 1.57 -20.90
N PHE A 110 -14.91 2.51 -20.06
CA PHE A 110 -15.72 3.65 -20.50
C PHE A 110 -15.04 5.03 -20.43
N ILE A 111 -14.02 5.24 -19.58
CA ILE A 111 -13.51 6.59 -19.28
C ILE A 111 -12.02 6.73 -19.64
N VAL A 112 -11.16 5.89 -19.06
CA VAL A 112 -9.71 5.93 -19.30
C VAL A 112 -9.32 4.67 -20.06
N ARG A 113 -9.18 4.81 -21.38
CA ARG A 113 -8.76 3.70 -22.27
C ARG A 113 -7.24 3.64 -22.47
N ASN A 114 -6.51 4.67 -22.02
CA ASN A 114 -5.07 4.68 -22.16
C ASN A 114 -4.43 3.70 -21.16
N LYS A 115 -3.94 2.57 -21.68
CA LYS A 115 -3.25 1.54 -20.91
C LYS A 115 -1.95 2.04 -20.28
N GLU A 116 -1.27 3.00 -20.91
CA GLU A 116 -0.04 3.60 -20.42
C GLU A 116 -0.28 4.41 -19.13
N VAL A 117 -1.34 5.21 -19.09
CA VAL A 117 -1.73 5.97 -17.87
C VAL A 117 -2.15 5.03 -16.74
N ILE A 118 -2.85 3.94 -17.06
CA ILE A 118 -3.22 2.92 -16.06
C ILE A 118 -1.96 2.23 -15.53
N GLN A 119 -1.03 1.87 -16.41
CA GLN A 119 0.22 1.22 -16.03
C GLN A 119 1.08 2.14 -15.17
N PHE A 120 1.23 3.41 -15.55
CA PHE A 120 1.89 4.44 -14.77
C PHE A 120 1.30 4.56 -13.35
N ALA A 121 -0.04 4.61 -13.24
CA ALA A 121 -0.70 4.70 -11.94
C ALA A 121 -0.43 3.47 -11.05
N CYS A 122 -0.43 2.27 -11.64
CA CYS A 122 -0.12 1.03 -10.93
C CYS A 122 1.35 0.99 -10.48
N ASP A 123 2.28 1.18 -11.41
CA ASP A 123 3.72 1.09 -11.15
C ASP A 123 4.18 2.18 -10.20
N GLY A 124 3.67 3.42 -10.39
CA GLY A 124 3.92 4.54 -9.48
C GLY A 124 3.43 4.24 -8.07
N SER A 125 2.20 3.76 -7.91
CA SER A 125 1.65 3.42 -6.58
C SER A 125 2.47 2.34 -5.88
N ILE A 126 2.86 1.28 -6.60
CA ILE A 126 3.68 0.18 -6.05
C ILE A 126 5.06 0.68 -5.67
N LYS A 127 5.71 1.46 -6.55
CA LYS A 127 7.06 1.98 -6.33
C LYS A 127 7.14 2.93 -5.14
N VAL A 128 6.18 3.86 -5.04
CA VAL A 128 6.09 4.79 -3.90
C VAL A 128 5.82 4.03 -2.61
N PHE A 129 4.90 3.06 -2.64
CA PHE A 129 4.59 2.25 -1.47
C PHE A 129 5.79 1.43 -1.00
N SER A 130 6.49 0.75 -1.91
CA SER A 130 7.68 -0.05 -1.60
C SER A 130 8.81 0.80 -1.00
N ASP A 131 9.04 2.02 -1.52
CA ASP A 131 10.02 2.95 -0.95
C ASP A 131 9.63 3.46 0.45
N ALA A 132 8.33 3.73 0.66
CA ALA A 132 7.83 4.25 1.92
C ALA A 132 7.77 3.18 3.01
N PHE A 133 7.48 1.93 2.67
CA PHE A 133 7.16 0.86 3.63
C PHE A 133 8.21 0.66 4.74
N PRO A 134 9.54 0.62 4.46
CA PRO A 134 10.55 0.52 5.52
C PRO A 134 10.54 1.71 6.50
N LYS A 135 10.23 2.91 6.00
CA LYS A 135 10.17 4.11 6.85
C LYS A 135 8.88 4.17 7.66
N LEU A 136 7.79 3.67 7.09
CA LEU A 136 6.54 3.47 7.84
C LEU A 136 6.73 2.43 8.95
N LYS A 137 7.53 1.38 8.73
CA LYS A 137 7.94 0.44 9.77
C LYS A 137 8.68 1.15 10.90
N GLU A 138 9.67 1.98 10.57
CA GLU A 138 10.39 2.77 11.57
C GLU A 138 9.45 3.66 12.40
N ILE A 139 8.53 4.38 11.74
CA ILE A 139 7.54 5.22 12.43
C ILE A 139 6.66 4.39 13.36
N TYR A 140 6.11 3.27 12.88
CA TYR A 140 5.13 2.50 13.62
C TYR A 140 5.70 1.88 14.90
N PHE A 141 6.94 1.41 14.83
CA PHE A 141 7.64 0.75 15.95
C PHE A 141 8.51 1.70 16.77
N SER A 142 8.62 2.98 16.38
CA SER A 142 9.35 4.00 17.13
C SER A 142 8.60 4.43 18.39
N THR A 143 9.36 4.69 19.46
CA THR A 143 8.87 5.42 20.65
C THR A 143 8.97 6.94 20.48
N LYS A 144 9.78 7.41 19.53
CA LYS A 144 9.91 8.83 19.19
C LYS A 144 8.72 9.28 18.34
N LEU A 145 8.00 10.29 18.82
CA LEU A 145 6.93 10.95 18.07
C LEU A 145 7.51 12.02 17.14
N LEU A 146 7.05 12.03 15.89
CA LEU A 146 7.37 13.08 14.92
C LEU A 146 6.34 14.19 15.06
N LYS A 147 6.77 15.36 15.50
CA LYS A 147 5.92 16.54 15.76
C LYS A 147 6.56 17.83 15.27
N GLY A 148 5.74 18.86 15.07
CA GLY A 148 6.16 20.20 14.67
C GLY A 148 7.10 20.18 13.47
N LYS A 149 8.25 20.84 13.59
CA LYS A 149 9.23 20.93 12.50
C LYS A 149 9.83 19.59 12.08
N GLU A 150 9.95 18.62 12.98
CA GLU A 150 10.42 17.29 12.57
C GLU A 150 9.42 16.60 11.64
N ALA A 151 8.12 16.70 11.95
CA ALA A 151 7.06 16.17 11.10
C ALA A 151 6.99 16.89 9.76
N GLU A 152 7.02 18.23 9.75
CA GLU A 152 7.03 19.02 8.51
C GLU A 152 8.22 18.68 7.60
N ASN A 153 9.41 18.53 8.18
CA ASN A 153 10.61 18.17 7.41
C ASN A 153 10.52 16.74 6.89
N TRP A 154 9.96 15.82 7.67
CA TRP A 154 9.70 14.46 7.23
C TRP A 154 8.77 14.46 6.00
N ASP A 155 7.64 15.16 6.07
CA ASP A 155 6.68 15.27 4.96
C ASP A 155 7.30 15.90 3.70
N LYS A 156 8.05 17.00 3.84
CA LYS A 156 8.73 17.67 2.72
C LYS A 156 9.74 16.76 2.04
N ASN A 157 10.58 16.08 2.81
CA ASN A 157 11.59 15.18 2.28
C ASN A 157 10.95 13.98 1.56
N HIS A 158 9.84 13.46 2.08
CA HIS A 158 9.09 12.38 1.44
C HIS A 158 8.42 12.82 0.16
N GLY A 159 7.71 13.96 0.18
CA GLY A 159 7.09 14.52 -1.01
C GLY A 159 8.11 14.81 -2.11
N PHE A 160 9.28 15.37 -1.77
CA PHE A 160 10.35 15.60 -2.74
C PHE A 160 10.86 14.29 -3.33
N LYS A 161 11.17 13.29 -2.49
CA LYS A 161 11.66 11.99 -2.98
C LYS A 161 10.62 11.31 -3.87
N GLU A 162 9.36 11.34 -3.49
CA GLU A 162 8.26 10.79 -4.28
C GLU A 162 8.19 11.43 -5.66
N GLN A 163 8.05 12.76 -5.72
CA GLN A 163 7.80 13.48 -6.97
C GLN A 163 9.04 13.51 -7.87
N CYS A 164 10.21 13.86 -7.31
CA CYS A 164 11.40 14.16 -8.10
C CYS A 164 12.30 12.95 -8.35
N ILE A 165 12.21 11.89 -7.55
CA ILE A 165 13.10 10.72 -7.67
C ILE A 165 12.32 9.47 -8.09
N LEU A 166 11.17 9.20 -7.47
CA LEU A 166 10.44 7.95 -7.73
C LEU A 166 9.55 8.05 -8.96
N LEU A 167 8.78 9.13 -9.09
CA LEU A 167 7.81 9.32 -10.15
C LEU A 167 8.40 9.96 -11.41
N GLN A 168 9.43 10.81 -11.30
CA GLN A 168 10.06 11.45 -12.46
C GLN A 168 10.46 10.47 -13.58
N PRO A 169 11.16 9.35 -13.30
CA PRO A 169 11.51 8.39 -14.37
C PRO A 169 10.28 7.72 -14.98
N LEU A 170 9.16 7.64 -14.26
CA LEU A 170 7.92 7.11 -14.82
C LEU A 170 7.26 8.14 -15.74
N TYR A 171 7.34 9.43 -15.42
CA TYR A 171 6.87 10.51 -16.29
C TYR A 171 7.70 10.58 -17.58
N ASP A 172 9.02 10.48 -17.48
CA ASP A 172 9.94 10.55 -18.63
C ASP A 172 9.74 9.40 -19.63
N ASN A 173 9.17 8.28 -19.17
CA ASN A 173 8.86 7.11 -20.00
C ASN A 173 7.45 7.15 -20.61
N LEU A 174 6.65 8.18 -20.33
CA LEU A 174 5.37 8.38 -21.00
C LEU A 174 5.59 8.88 -22.43
N SER A 175 4.83 8.34 -23.38
CA SER A 175 4.81 8.84 -24.75
C SER A 175 4.42 10.31 -24.82
N ASP A 176 5.07 11.08 -25.71
CA ASP A 176 4.92 12.54 -25.91
C ASP A 176 3.47 13.05 -26.05
N LYS A 177 2.53 12.14 -26.32
CA LYS A 177 1.10 12.43 -26.43
C LYS A 177 0.43 12.80 -25.09
N HIS A 178 1.19 12.88 -24.00
CA HIS A 178 0.68 13.08 -22.63
C HIS A 178 1.45 14.12 -21.82
N SER A 179 2.41 14.82 -22.42
CA SER A 179 3.05 15.98 -21.81
C SER A 179 2.01 17.10 -21.69
N ILE A 180 1.64 17.44 -20.46
CA ILE A 180 0.83 18.63 -20.18
C ILE A 180 1.72 19.84 -20.48
N ASN A 181 1.50 20.46 -21.63
CA ASN A 181 1.84 21.87 -21.86
C ASN A 181 0.72 22.74 -21.28
#